data_AF-A0A0B2PBS9-F1
#
_entry.id   AF-A0A0B2PBS9-F1
#
_cell.length_a   1.000
_cell.length_b   1.000
_cell.length_c   1.000
_cell.angle_alpha   90.00
_cell.angle_beta   90.00
_cell.angle_gamma   90.00
#
_symmetry.space_group_name_H-M   'P 1'
#
loop_
_entity.id
_entity.type
_entity.pdbx_description
1 polymer ?
#
loop_
_entity_poly.entity_id
_entity_poly.type
_entity_poly.pdbx_seq_one_letter_code
_entity_poly.pdbx_strand_id
1 'polypeptide(L)'
;MGSYNATYEHFIKPTQGEEYWEPTSYDRPTPAPIKRRPGRPKKQRRKDTTENPSQTTKLKRSYPIITCHRCGHQGHNTNGCCYPGVSHRPPNWIPPPPDKDVTPLMVSCPMPSSQLVMMTFMPTPRLPPSGHGQNQG
;
A
#
# COMPACT_ATOMS: atom_id res chain seq x y z
N MET A 1 -25.27 -36.39 -21.45
CA MET A 1 -23.86 -36.06 -21.14
C MET A 1 -22.93 -36.08 -22.38
N GLY A 2 -23.42 -35.78 -23.59
CA GLY A 2 -22.59 -35.90 -24.81
C GLY A 2 -21.58 -34.76 -25.02
N SER A 3 -21.99 -33.51 -24.79
CA SER A 3 -21.17 -32.32 -25.08
C SER A 3 -19.95 -32.18 -24.17
N TYR A 4 -20.09 -32.53 -22.89
CA TYR A 4 -18.99 -32.52 -21.93
C TYR A 4 -17.90 -33.51 -22.35
N ASN A 5 -18.26 -34.76 -22.65
CA ASN A 5 -17.28 -35.78 -23.04
C ASN A 5 -16.62 -35.48 -24.39
N ALA A 6 -17.36 -34.95 -25.37
CA ALA A 6 -16.80 -34.54 -26.66
C ALA A 6 -15.77 -33.40 -26.55
N THR A 7 -15.92 -32.52 -25.55
CA THR A 7 -14.97 -31.41 -25.31
C THR A 7 -13.60 -31.92 -24.84
N TYR A 8 -13.58 -33.03 -24.11
CA TYR A 8 -12.36 -33.62 -23.53
C TYR A 8 -11.93 -34.92 -24.21
N GLU A 9 -12.54 -35.27 -25.35
CA GLU A 9 -12.23 -36.50 -26.08
C GLU A 9 -10.77 -36.50 -26.58
N HIS A 10 -10.21 -35.32 -26.85
CA HIS A 10 -8.88 -35.18 -27.42
C HIS A 10 -7.93 -34.62 -26.37
N PHE A 11 -6.95 -35.41 -25.98
CA PHE A 11 -5.90 -34.99 -25.04
C PHE A 11 -4.57 -34.76 -25.76
N ILE A 12 -3.88 -33.70 -25.37
CA ILE A 12 -2.49 -33.47 -25.80
C ILE A 12 -1.63 -34.45 -25.00
N LYS A 13 -0.97 -35.39 -25.69
CA LYS A 13 -0.02 -36.29 -25.05
C LYS A 13 1.12 -35.48 -24.44
N PRO A 14 1.55 -35.77 -23.21
CA PRO A 14 2.73 -35.14 -22.66
C PRO A 14 3.92 -35.50 -23.56
N THR A 15 4.66 -34.47 -23.99
CA THR A 15 5.94 -34.65 -24.68
C THR A 15 7.03 -34.88 -23.65
N GLN A 16 8.03 -35.69 -24.02
CA GLN A 16 9.23 -35.84 -23.19
C GLN A 16 9.89 -34.48 -22.94
N GLY A 17 10.44 -34.30 -21.74
CA GLY A 17 11.15 -33.08 -21.36
C GLY A 17 12.41 -32.85 -22.21
N GLU A 18 12.94 -31.63 -22.13
CA GLU A 18 14.12 -31.18 -22.88
C GLU A 18 15.34 -32.12 -22.73
N GLU A 19 15.48 -32.78 -21.58
CA GLU A 19 16.54 -33.76 -21.30
C GLU A 19 16.58 -34.95 -22.28
N TYR A 20 15.43 -35.32 -22.86
CA TYR A 20 15.32 -36.42 -23.82
C TYR A 20 15.43 -35.96 -25.28
N TRP A 21 15.62 -34.67 -25.53
CA TRP A 21 15.74 -34.16 -26.89
C TRP A 21 17.18 -34.33 -27.39
N GLU A 22 17.32 -34.80 -28.63
CA GLU A 22 18.63 -34.92 -29.26
C GLU A 22 19.33 -33.56 -29.37
N PRO A 23 20.59 -33.42 -28.93
CA PRO A 23 21.31 -32.17 -29.00
C PRO A 23 21.54 -31.77 -30.46
N THR A 24 21.11 -30.57 -30.83
CA THR A 24 21.30 -30.05 -32.19
C THR A 24 22.69 -29.44 -32.35
N SER A 25 23.36 -29.71 -33.47
CA SER A 25 24.64 -29.08 -33.84
C SER A 25 24.51 -27.64 -34.35
N TYR A 26 23.29 -27.15 -34.50
CA TYR A 26 23.00 -25.80 -34.96
C TYR A 26 23.18 -24.76 -33.86
N ASP A 27 23.59 -23.56 -34.26
CA ASP A 27 23.66 -22.41 -33.36
C ASP A 27 22.28 -22.07 -32.79
N ARG A 28 22.27 -21.65 -31.53
CA ARG A 28 21.05 -21.18 -30.87
C ARG A 28 20.51 -19.96 -31.63
N PRO A 29 19.21 -19.90 -31.94
CA PRO A 29 18.63 -18.73 -32.59
C PRO A 29 18.89 -17.47 -31.77
N THR A 30 19.26 -16.39 -32.45
CA THR A 30 19.40 -15.08 -31.80
C THR A 30 18.06 -14.67 -31.23
N PRO A 31 17.97 -14.31 -29.94
CA PRO A 31 16.71 -13.87 -29.36
C PRO A 31 16.20 -12.63 -30.08
N ALA A 32 14.88 -12.54 -30.25
CA ALA A 32 14.28 -11.36 -30.85
C ALA A 32 14.63 -10.10 -30.02
N PRO A 33 14.89 -8.95 -30.65
CA PRO A 33 15.17 -7.72 -29.93
C PRO A 33 13.99 -7.34 -29.02
N ILE A 34 14.25 -7.26 -27.72
CA ILE A 34 13.23 -6.86 -26.74
C ILE A 34 12.91 -5.38 -26.95
N LYS A 35 11.75 -5.08 -27.55
CA LYS A 35 11.22 -3.71 -27.63
C LYS A 35 10.55 -3.34 -26.31
N ARG A 36 11.06 -2.31 -25.64
CA ARG A 36 10.35 -1.70 -24.51
C ARG A 36 9.04 -1.10 -25.02
N ARG A 37 7.92 -1.56 -24.49
CA ARG A 37 6.62 -0.94 -24.77
C ARG A 37 6.68 0.52 -24.31
N PRO A 38 6.06 1.46 -25.04
CA PRO A 38 5.93 2.83 -24.56
C PRO A 38 5.30 2.81 -23.16
N GLY A 39 5.92 3.53 -22.24
CA GLY A 39 5.42 3.66 -20.88
C GLY A 39 4.03 4.27 -20.85
N ARG A 40 3.37 4.18 -19.69
CA ARG A 40 2.07 4.81 -19.48
C ARG A 40 2.13 6.30 -19.82
N PRO A 41 1.17 6.86 -20.60
CA PRO A 41 1.10 8.29 -20.82
C PRO A 41 1.06 9.07 -19.49
N LYS A 42 1.71 10.23 -19.45
CA LYS A 42 1.74 11.09 -18.27
C LYS A 42 0.30 11.51 -17.91
N LYS A 43 -0.06 11.45 -16.62
CA LYS A 43 -1.39 11.85 -16.11
C LYS A 43 -1.80 13.27 -16.53
N GLN A 44 -0.85 14.17 -16.70
CA GLN A 44 -1.09 15.49 -17.29
C GLN A 44 -0.10 15.77 -18.41
N ARG A 45 -0.62 16.15 -19.59
CA ARG A 45 0.15 16.69 -20.72
C ARG A 45 0.83 18.00 -20.31
N ARG A 46 1.96 18.35 -20.94
CA ARG A 46 2.49 19.71 -20.87
C ARG A 46 1.49 20.67 -21.54
N LYS A 47 1.11 21.73 -20.83
CA LYS A 47 0.27 22.79 -21.37
C LYS A 47 1.13 23.80 -22.11
N ASP A 48 0.57 24.38 -23.17
CA ASP A 48 1.19 25.50 -23.90
C ASP A 48 1.09 26.77 -23.04
N THR A 49 1.99 27.74 -23.25
CA THR A 49 1.98 29.04 -22.59
C THR A 49 0.68 29.80 -22.82
N THR A 50 0.01 29.57 -23.96
CA THR A 50 -1.28 30.21 -24.29
C THR A 50 -2.49 29.50 -23.65
N GLU A 51 -2.32 28.26 -23.14
CA GLU A 51 -3.41 27.49 -22.55
C GLU A 51 -3.69 27.98 -21.13
N ASN A 52 -4.82 28.66 -20.92
CA ASN A 52 -5.24 29.10 -19.60
C ASN A 52 -5.30 27.90 -18.63
N PRO A 53 -4.78 28.04 -17.39
CA PRO A 53 -4.93 26.99 -16.40
C PRO A 53 -6.43 26.77 -16.17
N SER A 54 -6.94 25.62 -16.61
CA SER A 54 -8.31 25.17 -16.32
C SER A 54 -8.67 25.57 -14.89
N GLN A 55 -9.63 26.47 -14.76
CA GLN A 55 -10.21 26.94 -13.51
C GLN A 55 -11.01 25.78 -12.92
N THR A 56 -10.30 24.76 -12.46
CA THR A 56 -10.93 23.67 -11.74
C THR A 56 -11.33 24.25 -10.40
N THR A 57 -12.62 24.50 -10.19
CA THR A 57 -13.24 24.67 -8.89
C THR A 57 -13.00 23.40 -8.08
N LYS A 58 -11.78 23.22 -7.58
CA LYS A 58 -11.45 22.09 -6.71
C LYS A 58 -12.10 22.41 -5.38
N LEU A 59 -13.26 21.78 -5.15
CA LEU A 59 -13.87 21.72 -3.83
C LEU A 59 -12.77 21.32 -2.83
N LYS A 60 -12.59 22.11 -1.77
CA LYS A 60 -11.68 21.76 -0.69
C LYS A 60 -12.14 20.41 -0.16
N ARG A 61 -11.23 19.43 -0.07
CA ARG A 61 -11.54 18.13 0.53
C ARG A 61 -11.62 18.30 2.04
N SER A 62 -12.74 18.82 2.54
CA SER A 62 -13.08 18.75 3.96
C SER A 62 -13.74 17.42 4.22
N TYR A 63 -13.13 16.59 5.07
CA TYR A 63 -13.83 15.43 5.60
C TYR A 63 -14.71 15.88 6.76
N PRO A 64 -15.93 15.35 6.90
CA PRO A 64 -16.70 15.54 8.11
C PRO A 64 -15.92 14.98 9.30
N ILE A 65 -16.10 15.60 10.46
CA ILE A 65 -15.54 15.09 11.71
C ILE A 65 -16.10 13.68 11.94
N ILE A 66 -15.22 12.70 12.04
CA ILE A 66 -15.61 11.30 12.25
C ILE A 66 -16.11 11.16 13.68
N THR A 67 -17.30 10.62 13.86
CA THR A 67 -17.86 10.27 15.17
C THR A 67 -17.83 8.76 15.34
N CYS A 68 -17.31 8.29 16.47
CA CYS A 68 -17.22 6.87 16.78
C CYS A 68 -18.60 6.31 17.14
N HIS A 69 -19.06 5.26 16.44
CA HIS A 69 -20.36 4.63 16.72
C HIS A 69 -20.40 3.88 18.06
N ARG A 70 -19.23 3.49 18.59
CA ARG A 70 -19.13 2.78 19.88
C ARG A 70 -19.22 3.76 21.06
N CYS A 71 -18.35 4.77 21.13
CA CYS A 71 -18.28 5.69 22.28
C CYS A 71 -19.05 7.01 22.06
N GLY A 72 -19.33 7.42 20.83
CA GLY A 72 -19.99 8.69 20.50
C GLY A 72 -19.08 9.91 20.48
N HIS A 73 -17.78 9.76 20.75
CA HIS A 73 -16.81 10.85 20.66
C HIS A 73 -16.33 11.10 19.24
N GLN A 74 -15.96 12.35 18.97
CA GLN A 74 -15.45 12.82 17.68
C GLN A 74 -13.93 12.58 17.55
N GLY A 75 -13.43 12.50 16.32
CA GLY A 75 -12.01 12.41 15.99
C GLY A 75 -11.48 11.00 15.71
N HIS A 76 -12.29 9.95 15.89
CA HIS A 76 -11.90 8.56 15.59
C HIS A 76 -13.09 7.71 15.15
N ASN A 77 -12.80 6.59 14.48
CA ASN A 77 -13.80 5.58 14.10
C ASN A 77 -13.83 4.43 15.13
N THR A 78 -14.80 3.51 15.01
CA THR A 78 -14.96 2.37 15.92
C THR A 78 -13.69 1.51 16.08
N ASN A 79 -12.86 1.40 15.04
CA ASN A 79 -11.63 0.61 15.06
C ASN A 79 -10.52 1.27 15.90
N GLY A 80 -10.49 2.61 15.95
CA GLY A 80 -9.55 3.40 16.76
C GLY A 80 -10.12 3.84 18.11
N CYS A 81 -11.15 3.15 18.63
CA CYS A 81 -11.83 3.57 19.86
C CYS A 81 -11.00 3.25 21.10
N CYS A 82 -10.64 4.28 21.87
CA CYS A 82 -9.85 4.18 23.10
C CYS A 82 -10.66 3.78 24.34
N TYR A 83 -11.97 3.53 24.19
CA TYR A 83 -12.85 3.06 25.26
C TYR A 83 -13.20 1.57 25.07
N PRO A 84 -12.29 0.64 25.43
CA PRO A 84 -12.60 -0.78 25.45
C PRO A 84 -13.64 -1.07 26.54
N GLY A 85 -14.70 -1.81 26.21
CA GLY A 85 -15.74 -2.19 27.16
C GLY A 85 -17.04 -1.37 27.11
N VAL A 86 -17.09 -0.27 26.35
CA VAL A 86 -18.37 0.40 26.06
C VAL A 86 -19.15 -0.45 25.05
N SER A 87 -20.38 -0.84 25.41
CA SER A 87 -21.27 -1.57 24.51
C SER A 87 -21.62 -0.71 23.29
N HIS A 88 -21.90 -1.38 22.16
CA HIS A 88 -22.29 -0.66 20.95
C HIS A 88 -23.59 0.11 21.20
N ARG A 89 -23.62 1.41 20.83
CA ARG A 89 -24.85 2.19 20.87
C ARG A 89 -25.90 1.56 19.94
N PRO A 90 -27.18 1.55 20.33
CA PRO A 90 -28.25 1.04 19.46
C PRO A 90 -28.44 1.92 18.23
N PRO A 91 -28.97 1.37 17.12
CA PRO A 91 -29.38 2.17 15.97
C PRO A 91 -30.41 3.24 16.41
N ASN A 92 -30.27 4.46 15.91
CA ASN A 92 -31.06 5.66 16.27
C ASN A 92 -30.78 6.28 17.66
N TRP A 93 -29.60 6.08 18.23
CA TRP A 93 -29.22 6.77 19.47
C TRP A 93 -29.12 8.29 19.27
N ILE A 94 -29.93 9.04 20.03
CA ILE A 94 -29.87 10.49 20.13
C ILE A 94 -28.95 10.83 21.31
N PRO A 95 -27.91 11.67 21.12
CA PRO A 95 -27.09 12.09 22.23
C PRO A 95 -27.91 12.82 23.30
N PRO A 96 -27.67 12.57 24.59
CA PRO A 96 -28.27 13.39 25.64
C PRO A 96 -27.83 14.84 25.40
N PRO A 97 -28.73 15.82 25.67
CA PRO A 97 -28.35 17.22 25.62
C PRO A 97 -27.14 17.46 26.53
N PRO A 98 -26.17 18.29 26.12
CA PRO A 98 -25.00 18.55 26.93
C PRO A 98 -25.43 19.16 28.27
N ASP A 99 -25.03 18.53 29.38
CA ASP A 99 -25.21 19.09 30.71
C ASP A 99 -24.46 20.42 30.77
N LYS A 100 -25.16 21.49 31.17
CA LYS A 100 -24.67 22.88 31.18
C LYS A 100 -23.49 23.09 32.13
N ASP A 101 -23.29 22.14 33.04
CA ASP A 101 -22.23 22.13 34.05
C ASP A 101 -21.00 21.28 33.63
N VAL A 102 -21.06 20.59 32.49
CA VAL A 102 -19.94 19.84 31.94
C VAL A 102 -19.57 20.46 30.59
N THR A 103 -18.66 21.43 30.64
CA THR A 103 -17.90 21.76 29.43
C THR A 103 -17.29 20.46 28.92
N PRO A 104 -17.40 20.14 27.62
CA PRO A 104 -16.66 19.03 27.08
C PRO A 104 -15.20 19.48 27.12
N LEU A 105 -14.53 19.20 28.24
CA LEU A 105 -13.10 18.98 28.22
C LEU A 105 -12.92 17.99 27.10
N MET A 106 -12.35 18.49 26.02
CA MET A 106 -11.83 17.73 24.91
C MET A 106 -10.95 16.65 25.50
N VAL A 107 -11.58 15.52 25.85
CA VAL A 107 -10.93 14.25 26.16
C VAL A 107 -10.40 13.78 24.81
N SER A 108 -9.33 14.48 24.42
CA SER A 108 -8.33 13.96 23.52
C SER A 108 -8.02 12.61 24.12
N CYS A 109 -8.46 11.54 23.45
CA CYS A 109 -8.11 10.20 23.86
C CYS A 109 -6.61 10.23 24.13
N PRO A 110 -6.13 9.81 25.31
CA PRO A 110 -4.71 9.76 25.56
C PRO A 110 -4.14 8.94 24.41
N MET A 111 -3.35 9.60 23.56
CA MET A 111 -2.55 8.89 22.57
C MET A 111 -1.90 7.74 23.33
N PRO A 112 -1.94 6.49 22.85
CA PRO A 112 -1.13 5.46 23.49
C PRO A 112 0.32 5.96 23.44
N SER A 113 0.88 6.29 24.61
CA SER A 113 2.27 6.74 24.83
C SER A 113 3.27 5.60 24.60
N SER A 114 3.06 4.83 23.54
CA SER A 114 3.86 3.69 23.09
C SER A 114 3.41 3.50 21.64
N GLN A 115 3.97 4.21 20.66
CA GLN A 115 5.36 4.08 20.28
C GLN A 115 5.90 5.41 19.73
N LEU A 116 6.56 6.20 20.58
CA LEU A 116 7.71 6.97 20.12
C LEU A 116 8.87 5.96 20.05
N VAL A 117 8.92 5.14 18.99
CA VAL A 117 10.19 4.55 18.61
C VAL A 117 11.04 5.72 18.16
N MET A 118 11.86 6.19 19.09
CA MET A 118 13.00 7.03 18.82
C MET A 118 13.74 6.34 17.69
N MET A 119 13.74 6.91 16.49
CA MET A 119 14.63 6.47 15.43
C MET A 119 16.01 7.00 15.78
N THR A 120 16.60 6.47 16.86
CA THR A 120 18.02 6.64 17.12
C THR A 120 18.74 5.76 16.12
N PHE A 121 19.03 6.34 14.96
CA PHE A 121 20.10 5.85 14.11
C PHE A 121 21.38 5.85 14.94
N MET A 122 21.76 4.69 15.47
CA MET A 122 23.12 4.53 15.97
C MET A 122 24.06 4.70 14.77
N PRO A 123 25.04 5.62 14.81
CA PRO A 123 26.05 5.66 13.78
C PRO A 123 26.87 4.38 13.90
N THR A 124 26.80 3.53 12.87
CA THR A 124 27.70 2.38 12.68
C THR A 124 29.14 2.85 12.85
N PRO A 125 29.92 2.32 13.81
CA PRO A 125 31.35 2.61 13.87
C PRO A 125 32.01 2.02 12.63
N ARG A 126 32.60 2.90 11.83
CA ARG A 126 33.42 2.57 10.66
C ARG A 126 34.67 1.85 11.18
N LEU A 127 34.78 0.54 10.93
CA LEU A 127 36.02 -0.19 11.19
C LEU A 127 37.14 0.42 10.32
N PRO A 128 38.34 0.67 10.87
CA PRO A 128 39.47 1.09 10.07
C PRO A 128 39.91 -0.04 9.13
N PRO A 129 40.39 0.27 7.92
CA PRO A 129 40.92 -0.73 7.01
C PRO A 129 42.16 -1.40 7.63
N SER A 130 42.18 -2.73 7.55
CA SER A 130 43.33 -3.57 7.91
C SER A 130 44.58 -3.09 7.17
N GLY A 131 45.55 -2.57 7.92
CA GLY A 131 46.87 -2.26 7.39
C GLY A 131 47.55 -3.54 6.93
N HIS A 132 47.68 -3.70 5.61
CA HIS A 132 48.68 -4.59 5.05
C HIS A 132 50.05 -3.96 5.32
N GLY A 133 50.77 -4.53 6.29
CA GLY A 133 52.18 -4.22 6.50
C GLY A 133 52.99 -4.66 5.28
N GLN A 134 53.49 -3.69 4.53
CA GLN A 134 54.54 -3.90 3.53
C GLN A 134 55.85 -4.17 4.29
N ASN A 135 56.40 -5.37 4.06
CA ASN A 135 57.72 -5.77 4.50
C ASN A 135 58.77 -4.97 3.73
N GLN A 136 59.76 -4.44 4.45
CA GLN A 136 60.86 -3.64 3.92
C GLN A 136 61.87 -4.53 3.20
N GLY A 137 62.30 -4.09 2.02
CA GLY A 137 63.57 -4.41 1.38
C GLY A 137 64.23 -3.10 0.99
#